data_AF-A0A2D7PGS3-F1
#
_entry.id   AF-A0A2D7PGS3-F1
#
_cell.length_a   1.000
_cell.length_b   1.000
_cell.length_c   1.000
_cell.angle_alpha   90.00
_cell.angle_beta   90.00
_cell.angle_gamma   90.00
#
_symmetry.space_group_name_H-M   'P 1'
#
loop_
_entity.id
_entity.type
_entity.pdbx_description
1 polymer ?
#
loop_
_entity_poly.entity_id
_entity_poly.type
_entity_poly.pdbx_seq_one_letter_code
_entity_poly.pdbx_strand_id
1 'polypeptide(L)'
;MKTEEALQLAKELIAGPRAKTYGDKIVNHANIAKLWTAYLDKEITAHDAAVMMALLKVARTKFGQPTSDTYVDAAAYMAIAGECKHENDI
;
A
#
# COMPACT_ATOMS: atom_id res chain seq x y z
N MET A 1 -9.51 -16.59 -8.37
CA MET A 1 -8.96 -16.44 -7.01
C MET A 1 -10.12 -16.24 -6.06
N LYS A 2 -10.18 -17.02 -4.97
CA LYS A 2 -11.18 -16.85 -3.92
C LYS A 2 -10.77 -15.70 -2.99
N THR A 3 -11.74 -15.12 -2.28
CA THR A 3 -11.49 -13.99 -1.37
C THR A 3 -10.44 -14.31 -0.30
N GLU A 4 -10.50 -15.51 0.29
CA GLU A 4 -9.54 -15.95 1.30
C GLU A 4 -8.11 -16.08 0.74
N GLU A 5 -7.97 -16.65 -0.45
CA GLU A 5 -6.68 -16.74 -1.16
C GLU A 5 -6.09 -15.35 -1.43
N ALA A 6 -6.92 -14.38 -1.82
CA ALA A 6 -6.48 -13.01 -2.05
C ALA A 6 -5.94 -12.33 -0.78
N LEU A 7 -6.64 -12.51 0.36
CA LEU A 7 -6.22 -11.97 1.64
C LEU A 7 -4.93 -12.62 2.16
N GLN A 8 -4.80 -13.93 1.97
CA GLN A 8 -3.59 -14.65 2.35
C GLN A 8 -2.38 -14.18 1.52
N LEU A 9 -2.54 -13.99 0.21
CA LEU A 9 -1.51 -13.42 -0.64
C LEU A 9 -1.16 -11.98 -0.24
N ALA A 10 -2.16 -11.14 0.05
CA ALA A 10 -1.92 -9.77 0.50
C ALA A 10 -1.09 -9.74 1.79
N LYS A 11 -1.41 -10.62 2.75
CA LYS A 11 -0.64 -10.80 3.98
C LYS A 11 0.81 -11.22 3.70
N GLU A 12 1.03 -12.16 2.78
CA GLU A 12 2.37 -12.59 2.39
C GLU A 12 3.17 -11.49 1.69
N LEU A 13 2.53 -10.62 0.92
CA LEU A 13 3.20 -9.49 0.28
C LEU A 13 3.75 -8.48 1.28
N ILE A 14 3.00 -8.22 2.36
CA ILE A 14 3.36 -7.21 3.36
C ILE A 14 4.19 -7.76 4.53
N ALA A 15 4.08 -9.05 4.86
CA ALA A 15 4.78 -9.68 5.97
C ALA A 15 5.83 -10.73 5.55
N GLY A 16 5.85 -11.11 4.27
CA GLY A 16 6.71 -12.16 3.74
C GLY A 16 8.12 -11.69 3.35
N PRO A 17 8.83 -12.46 2.50
CA PRO A 17 10.23 -12.23 2.16
C PRO A 17 10.54 -10.81 1.64
N ARG A 18 9.55 -10.15 1.02
CA ARG A 18 9.68 -8.77 0.52
C ARG A 18 9.99 -7.76 1.63
N ALA A 19 9.43 -7.91 2.83
CA ALA A 19 9.79 -7.04 3.96
C ALA A 19 11.27 -7.20 4.36
N LYS A 20 11.82 -8.41 4.22
CA LYS A 20 13.25 -8.68 4.48
C LYS A 20 14.16 -8.10 3.38
N THR A 21 13.68 -8.04 2.13
CA THR A 21 14.47 -7.55 0.98
C THR A 21 14.38 -6.04 0.80
N TYR A 22 13.19 -5.45 0.97
CA TYR A 22 12.91 -4.04 0.67
C TYR A 22 12.80 -3.16 1.92
N GLY A 23 12.97 -3.75 3.11
CA GLY A 23 12.85 -3.04 4.38
C GLY A 23 11.40 -2.89 4.84
N ASP A 24 11.25 -2.19 5.97
CA ASP A 24 9.97 -2.02 6.63
C ASP A 24 8.96 -1.24 5.76
N LYS A 25 7.74 -1.75 5.67
CA LYS A 25 6.68 -1.19 4.83
C LYS A 25 6.22 0.20 5.29
N ILE A 26 6.19 0.46 6.60
CA ILE A 26 5.81 1.75 7.17
C ILE A 26 6.90 2.78 6.86
N VAL A 27 8.17 2.41 7.06
CA VAL A 27 9.32 3.24 6.68
C VAL A 27 9.30 3.56 5.19
N ASN A 28 9.01 2.58 4.34
CA ASN A 28 8.93 2.79 2.90
C ASN A 28 7.80 3.76 2.50
N HIS A 29 6.61 3.64 3.11
CA HIS A 29 5.52 4.58 2.83
C HIS A 29 5.80 5.98 3.39
N ALA A 30 6.49 6.10 4.53
CA ALA A 30 6.98 7.38 5.03
C ALA A 30 8.01 8.03 4.10
N ASN A 31 8.89 7.24 3.49
CA ASN A 31 9.84 7.75 2.49
C ASN A 31 9.14 8.22 1.21
N ILE A 32 8.16 7.46 0.70
CA ILE A 32 7.33 7.88 -0.43
C ILE A 32 6.61 9.20 -0.11
N ALA A 33 6.01 9.29 1.08
CA ALA A 33 5.31 10.49 1.53
C ALA A 33 6.23 11.72 1.59
N LYS A 34 7.47 11.57 2.08
CA LYS A 34 8.49 12.64 2.06
C LYS A 34 8.85 13.06 0.64
N LEU A 35 9.06 12.10 -0.27
CA LEU A 35 9.38 12.38 -1.66
C LEU A 35 8.24 13.14 -2.36
N TRP A 36 6.99 12.70 -2.16
CA TRP A 36 5.83 13.38 -2.74
C TRP A 36 5.58 14.74 -2.13
N THR A 37 5.83 14.89 -0.82
CA THR A 37 5.75 16.19 -0.14
C THR A 37 6.70 17.18 -0.76
N ALA A 38 7.98 16.80 -0.92
CA ALA A 38 8.99 17.64 -1.54
C ALA A 38 8.72 17.93 -3.01
N TYR A 39 8.09 17.01 -3.74
CA TYR A 39 7.78 17.18 -5.16
C TYR A 39 6.54 18.07 -5.42
N LEU A 40 5.54 18.00 -4.54
CA LEU A 40 4.24 18.67 -4.72
C LEU A 40 4.11 19.95 -3.90
N ASP A 41 5.10 20.30 -3.07
CA ASP A 41 5.03 21.38 -2.07
C ASP A 41 3.75 21.30 -1.21
N LYS A 42 3.36 20.07 -0.86
CA LYS A 42 2.17 19.80 -0.05
C LYS A 42 2.45 18.66 0.91
N GLU A 43 2.12 18.83 2.18
CA GLU A 43 2.27 17.77 3.18
C GLU A 43 1.46 16.53 2.79
N ILE A 44 2.15 15.39 2.66
CA ILE A 44 1.61 14.07 2.44
C ILE A 44 2.10 13.18 3.58
N THR A 45 1.18 12.46 4.23
CA THR A 45 1.53 11.49 5.28
C THR A 45 1.79 10.09 4.72
N ALA A 46 2.41 9.22 5.51
CA ALA A 46 2.57 7.80 5.14
C ALA A 46 1.23 7.09 4.91
N HIS A 47 0.19 7.49 5.66
CA HIS A 47 -1.18 7.02 5.46
C HIS A 47 -1.71 7.46 4.09
N ASP A 48 -1.57 8.75 3.74
CA ASP A 48 -2.01 9.26 2.44
C ASP A 48 -1.30 8.55 1.28
N ALA A 49 0.02 8.33 1.40
CA ALA A 49 0.80 7.60 0.41
C ALA A 49 0.27 6.17 0.20
N ALA A 50 -0.03 5.44 1.28
CA ALA A 50 -0.59 4.09 1.20
C ALA A 50 -1.99 4.08 0.57
N VAL A 51 -2.87 5.01 0.96
CA VAL A 51 -4.21 5.17 0.36
C VAL A 51 -4.12 5.48 -1.13
N MET A 52 -3.23 6.39 -1.53
CA MET A 52 -3.03 6.74 -2.94
C MET A 52 -2.50 5.56 -3.77
N MET A 53 -1.65 4.70 -3.20
CA MET A 53 -1.22 3.46 -3.85
C MET A 53 -2.38 2.47 -4.02
N ALA A 54 -3.33 2.41 -3.09
CA ALA A 54 -4.56 1.64 -3.27
C ALA A 54 -5.45 2.25 -4.37
N LEU A 55 -5.59 3.58 -4.43
CA LEU A 55 -6.33 4.27 -5.48
C LEU A 55 -5.75 4.00 -6.88
N LEU A 56 -4.42 3.92 -7.01
CA LEU A 56 -3.76 3.51 -8.26
C LEU A 56 -4.24 2.13 -8.73
N LYS A 57 -4.40 1.19 -7.81
CA LYS A 57 -4.91 -0.16 -8.12
C LYS A 57 -6.40 -0.12 -8.47
N VAL A 58 -7.20 0.66 -7.74
CA VAL A 58 -8.62 0.88 -8.09
C VAL A 58 -8.75 1.49 -9.48
N ALA A 59 -7.91 2.44 -9.87
CA ALA A 59 -7.94 3.03 -11.21
C ALA A 59 -7.71 1.99 -12.33
N ARG A 60 -6.89 0.95 -12.10
CA ARG A 60 -6.66 -0.13 -13.07
C ARG A 60 -7.91 -0.95 -13.36
N THR A 61 -8.84 -1.07 -12.40
CA THR A 61 -10.11 -1.77 -12.63
C THR A 61 -10.99 -1.04 -13.64
N LYS A 62 -10.87 0.30 -13.72
CA LYS A 62 -11.61 1.14 -14.68
C LYS A 62 -11.04 1.08 -16.10
N PHE A 63 -9.73 0.83 -16.26
CA PHE A 63 -9.05 0.85 -17.57
C PHE A 63 -9.12 -0.49 -18.33
N GLY A 64 -9.73 -1.53 -17.76
CA GLY A 64 -10.22 -2.70 -18.50
C GLY A 64 -9.33 -3.95 -18.50
N GLN A 65 -8.16 -3.94 -17.87
CA GLN A 65 -7.35 -5.16 -17.67
C GLN A 65 -6.86 -5.32 -16.22
N PRO A 66 -7.78 -5.41 -15.23
CA PRO A 66 -7.40 -5.78 -13.88
C PRO A 66 -6.91 -7.23 -13.86
N THR A 67 -5.68 -7.40 -13.41
CA THR A 67 -5.08 -8.68 -13.06
C THR A 67 -5.40 -9.06 -11.62
N SER A 68 -5.10 -10.29 -11.21
CA SER A 68 -5.28 -10.73 -9.83
C SER A 68 -4.48 -9.88 -8.83
N ASP A 69 -3.27 -9.43 -9.18
CA ASP A 69 -2.48 -8.54 -8.32
C ASP A 69 -3.15 -7.18 -8.09
N THR A 70 -4.04 -6.74 -8.99
CA THR A 70 -4.73 -5.46 -8.82
C THR A 70 -5.54 -5.45 -7.53
N TYR A 71 -6.28 -6.53 -7.26
CA TYR A 71 -7.12 -6.64 -6.07
C TYR A 71 -6.30 -6.97 -4.81
N VAL A 72 -5.31 -7.86 -4.96
CA VAL A 72 -4.43 -8.26 -3.84
C VAL A 72 -3.59 -7.08 -3.36
N ASP A 73 -2.99 -6.31 -4.26
CA ASP A 73 -2.18 -5.14 -3.91
C ASP A 73 -3.05 -4.04 -3.30
N ALA A 74 -4.28 -3.83 -3.80
CA ALA A 74 -5.20 -2.86 -3.20
C ALA A 74 -5.51 -3.21 -1.74
N ALA A 75 -5.79 -4.48 -1.44
CA ALA A 75 -6.01 -4.95 -0.08
C ALA A 75 -4.76 -4.79 0.79
N ALA A 76 -3.58 -5.13 0.26
CA ALA A 76 -2.30 -4.97 0.95
C ALA A 76 -2.01 -3.50 1.31
N TYR A 77 -2.19 -2.57 0.36
CA TYR A 77 -1.98 -1.14 0.61
C TYR A 77 -2.96 -0.57 1.63
N MET A 78 -4.22 -1.01 1.62
CA MET A 78 -5.20 -0.57 2.63
C MET A 78 -4.89 -1.12 4.02
N ALA A 79 -4.37 -2.34 4.14
CA ALA A 79 -3.88 -2.86 5.42
C ALA A 79 -2.70 -2.03 5.95
N ILE A 80 -1.73 -1.70 5.09
CA ILE A 80 -0.60 -0.81 5.44
C ILE A 80 -1.11 0.58 5.82
N ALA A 81 -2.08 1.15 5.10
CA ALA A 81 -2.66 2.45 5.43
C ALA A 81 -3.29 2.45 6.83
N GLY A 82 -3.95 1.35 7.21
CA GLY A 82 -4.47 1.12 8.55
C GLY A 82 -3.35 1.15 9.59
N GLU A 83 -2.27 0.41 9.38
CA GLU A 83 -1.12 0.39 10.30
C GLU A 83 -0.46 1.77 10.41
N CYS A 84 -0.19 2.45 9.29
CA CYS A 84 0.31 3.84 9.27
C CYS A 84 -0.60 4.81 10.05
N LYS A 85 -1.92 4.57 10.09
CA LYS A 85 -2.85 5.44 10.81
C LYS A 85 -2.77 5.23 12.32
N HIS A 86 -2.64 3.99 12.77
CA HIS A 86 -2.67 3.65 14.20
C HIS A 86 -1.29 3.67 14.87
N GLU A 87 -0.18 3.48 14.13
CA GLU A 87 1.17 3.59 14.69
C GLU A 87 1.65 5.05 14.86
N ASN A 88 1.02 6.02 14.19
CA ASN A 88 1.26 7.46 14.45
C ASN A 88 0.48 7.99 15.67
N ASP A 89 -0.32 7.14 16.35
CA ASP A 89 -1.07 7.47 17.56
C ASP A 89 -0.37 6.98 18.86
N ILE A 90 0.94 6.66 18.80
CA ILE A 90 1.80 6.32 19.97
C ILE A 90 3.03 7.23 20.02
#